data_AF-A0A1E7Q0P1-F1
#
_entry.id   AF-A0A1E7Q0P1-F1
#
_cell.length_a   1.000
_cell.length_b   1.000
_cell.length_c   1.000
_cell.angle_alpha   90.00
_cell.angle_beta   90.00
_cell.angle_gamma   90.00
#
_symmetry.space_group_name_H-M   'P 1'
#
loop_
_entity.id
_entity.type
_entity.pdbx_description
1 polymer ?
#
loop_
_entity_poly.entity_id
_entity_poly.type
_entity_poly.pdbx_seq_one_letter_code
_entity_poly.pdbx_strand_id
1 'polypeptide(L)' 'MPDEQSDNKHPPRPGGFGRVFASILSGALGVQSSKRREEDFASHSPWPYLAAALLFTAGFVLTLVLIVRWVLSG' A
#
# COMPACT_ATOMS: atom_id res chain seq x y z
N MET A 1 -0.04 -32.42 33.35
CA MET A 1 -1.00 -31.35 33.00
C MET A 1 -1.05 -30.37 34.16
N PRO A 2 -0.94 -29.06 33.88
CA PRO A 2 -2.14 -28.23 33.69
C PRO A 2 -2.09 -27.30 32.45
N ASP A 3 -3.13 -27.41 31.63
CA ASP A 3 -4.14 -26.40 31.27
C ASP A 3 -3.73 -25.05 30.63
N GLU A 4 -4.09 -24.96 29.34
CA GLU A 4 -4.71 -23.82 28.63
C GLU A 4 -4.12 -22.40 28.76
N GLN A 5 -3.48 -21.96 27.67
CA GLN A 5 -3.75 -20.64 27.10
C GLN A 5 -4.15 -20.77 25.63
N SER A 6 -5.45 -20.72 25.43
CA SER A 6 -6.13 -20.57 24.16
C SER A 6 -5.82 -19.20 23.54
N ASP A 7 -4.70 -19.08 22.81
CA ASP A 7 -4.51 -17.97 21.85
C ASP A 7 -5.37 -18.28 20.61
N ASN A 8 -6.63 -17.92 20.71
CA ASN A 8 -7.61 -18.00 19.63
C ASN A 8 -7.29 -16.90 18.59
N LYS A 9 -6.10 -16.95 17.98
CA LYS A 9 -5.90 -16.36 16.65
C LYS A 9 -6.68 -17.23 15.68
N HIS A 10 -7.97 -16.95 15.58
CA HIS A 10 -8.76 -17.39 14.45
C HIS A 10 -7.92 -17.17 13.20
N PRO A 11 -7.49 -18.23 12.48
CA PRO A 11 -6.94 -18.02 11.15
C PRO A 11 -8.04 -17.26 10.40
N PRO A 12 -7.74 -16.15 9.70
CA PRO A 12 -8.77 -15.50 8.91
C PRO A 12 -9.24 -16.56 7.91
N ARG A 13 -10.44 -17.11 8.18
CA ARG A 13 -11.21 -17.96 7.27
C ARG A 13 -11.04 -17.40 5.87
N PRO A 14 -10.86 -18.23 4.81
CA PRO A 14 -10.64 -17.75 3.45
C PRO A 14 -11.76 -16.75 3.13
N GLY A 15 -11.43 -15.48 3.29
CA GLY A 15 -12.38 -14.40 3.22
C GLY A 15 -12.66 -14.23 1.75
N GLY A 16 -13.93 -14.20 1.37
CA GLY A 16 -14.33 -14.00 -0.03
C GLY A 16 -13.61 -12.81 -0.65
N PHE A 17 -13.60 -12.76 -1.99
CA PHE A 17 -12.88 -11.79 -2.82
C PHE A 17 -12.80 -10.35 -2.27
N GLY A 18 -13.83 -9.86 -1.56
CA GLY A 18 -13.81 -8.56 -0.88
C GLY A 18 -12.73 -8.38 0.19
N ARG A 19 -12.35 -9.43 0.94
CA ARG A 19 -11.29 -9.36 1.97
C ARG A 19 -9.90 -9.32 1.33
N VAL A 20 -9.76 -9.99 0.19
CA VAL A 20 -8.56 -9.94 -0.65
C VAL A 20 -8.40 -8.55 -1.26
N PHE A 21 -9.47 -7.96 -1.82
CA PHE A 21 -9.47 -6.58 -2.29
C PHE A 21 -9.15 -5.57 -1.18
N ALA A 22 -9.74 -5.75 0.01
CA ALA A 22 -9.45 -4.91 1.18
C ALA A 22 -7.98 -5.02 1.63
N SER A 23 -7.36 -6.19 1.53
CA SER A 23 -5.94 -6.38 1.82
C SER A 23 -5.01 -5.78 0.76
N ILE A 24 -5.42 -5.81 -0.51
CA ILE A 24 -4.68 -5.19 -1.61
C ILE A 24 -4.71 -3.67 -1.46
N LEU A 25 -5.85 -3.12 -1.05
CA LEU A 25 -6.01 -1.68 -0.82
C LEU A 25 -5.24 -1.20 0.42
N SER A 26 -5.22 -1.95 1.52
CA SER A 26 -4.40 -1.60 2.70
C SER A 26 -2.90 -1.72 2.42
N GLY A 27 -2.49 -2.66 1.55
CA GLY A 27 -1.12 -2.76 1.05
C GLY A 27 -0.72 -1.62 0.10
N ALA A 28 -1.63 -1.16 -0.76
CA ALA A 28 -1.40 -0.04 -1.69
C ALA A 28 -1.28 1.31 -0.97
N LEU A 29 -1.84 1.44 0.23
CA LEU A 29 -1.75 2.63 1.08
C LEU A 29 -0.50 2.67 1.98
N GLY A 30 0.44 1.73 1.82
CA GLY A 30 1.80 1.91 2.33
C GLY A 30 1.94 1.81 3.86
N VAL A 31 1.17 0.96 4.52
CA VAL A 31 1.34 0.71 5.96
C VAL A 31 2.21 -0.52 6.21
N GLN A 32 3.42 -0.46 5.67
CA GLN A 32 4.48 -1.24 6.27
C GLN A 32 4.75 -0.68 7.67
N SER A 33 4.74 -1.59 8.63
CA SER A 33 4.84 -1.38 10.08
C SER A 33 5.79 -0.25 10.46
N SER A 34 5.35 0.57 11.43
CA SER A 34 6.05 1.72 12.05
C SER A 34 7.52 1.49 12.40
N LYS A 35 7.94 0.22 12.49
CA LYS A 35 9.31 -0.21 12.72
C LYS A 35 10.32 0.26 11.67
N ARG A 36 9.91 0.43 10.40
CA ARG A 36 10.76 1.05 9.35
C ARG A 36 10.63 2.57 9.28
N ARG A 37 9.52 3.12 9.80
CA ARG A 37 9.33 4.56 9.93
C ARG A 37 10.31 5.16 10.92
N GLU A 38 10.55 4.55 12.07
CA GLU A 38 11.46 5.12 13.09
C GLU A 38 12.93 5.18 12.63
N GLU A 39 13.37 4.23 11.79
CA GLU A 39 14.69 4.25 11.15
C GLU A 39 14.76 5.25 9.98
N ASP A 40 13.73 5.31 9.13
CA ASP A 40 13.66 6.26 8.01
C ASP A 40 13.51 7.72 8.51
N PHE A 41 12.75 7.95 9.59
CA PHE A 41 12.63 9.25 10.26
C PHE A 41 13.87 9.62 11.09
N ALA A 42 14.72 8.65 11.45
CA ALA A 42 16.04 8.92 12.01
C ALA A 42 17.07 9.29 10.92
N SER A 43 16.81 8.93 9.65
CA SER A 43 17.69 9.21 8.52
C SER A 43 17.38 10.55 7.79
N HIS A 44 18.07 11.59 8.26
CA HIS A 44 18.45 12.90 7.71
C HIS A 44 17.75 13.65 6.53
N SER A 45 16.82 13.14 5.70
CA SER A 45 16.11 14.08 4.78
C SER A 45 14.79 13.57 4.16
N PRO A 46 13.74 14.42 4.11
CA PRO A 46 12.44 14.09 3.50
C PRO A 46 12.42 14.18 1.96
N TRP A 47 13.51 14.63 1.34
CA TRP A 47 13.59 14.90 -0.10
C TRP A 47 13.32 13.68 -1.02
N PRO A 48 13.81 12.47 -0.73
CA PRO A 48 13.58 11.31 -1.58
C PRO A 48 12.10 10.95 -1.71
N TYR A 49 11.33 11.09 -0.63
CA TYR A 49 9.89 10.82 -0.62
C TYR A 49 9.12 11.82 -1.47
N LEU A 50 9.49 13.11 -1.40
CA LEU A 50 8.86 14.15 -2.20
C LEU A 50 9.17 13.98 -3.69
N ALA A 51 10.42 13.65 -4.03
CA ALA A 51 10.81 13.36 -5.41
C ALA A 51 10.08 12.13 -5.96
N ALA A 52 10.00 11.05 -5.18
CA ALA A 52 9.27 9.85 -5.56
C ALA A 52 7.78 10.12 -5.79
N ALA A 53 7.13 10.88 -4.89
CA ALA A 53 5.74 11.27 -5.03
C ALA A 53 5.51 12.11 -6.29
N LEU A 54 6.39 13.08 -6.56
CA LEU A 54 6.28 13.95 -7.73
C LEU A 54 6.43 13.17 -9.04
N LEU A 55 7.42 12.27 -9.13
CA LEU A 55 7.62 11.40 -10.29
C LEU A 55 6.43 10.47 -10.52
N PHE A 56 5.91 9.87 -9.45
CA PHE A 56 4.74 9.00 -9.52
C PHE A 56 3.50 9.76 -10.02
N THR A 57 3.23 10.94 -9.45
CA THR A 57 2.09 11.77 -9.86
C THR A 57 2.23 12.23 -11.31
N ALA A 58 3.41 12.68 -11.74
CA ALA A 58 3.64 13.08 -13.11
C ALA A 58 3.40 11.93 -14.10
N GLY A 59 3.95 10.74 -13.81
CA GLY A 59 3.72 9.55 -14.61
C GLY A 59 2.25 9.16 -14.70
N PHE A 60 1.53 9.18 -13.57
CA PHE A 60 0.10 8.88 -13.51
C PHE A 60 -0.73 9.82 -14.39
N VAL A 61 -0.48 11.13 -14.31
CA VAL A 61 -1.15 12.13 -15.15
C VAL A 61 -0.85 11.88 -16.63
N LEU A 62 0.40 11.59 -16.98
CA LEU A 62 0.79 11.31 -18.36
C LEU A 62 0.05 10.09 -18.91
N THR A 63 -0.04 9.02 -18.12
CA THR A 63 -0.80 7.81 -18.47
C THR A 63 -2.27 8.13 -18.74
N LEU A 64 -2.92 8.91 -17.88
CA LEU A 64 -4.32 9.32 -18.09
C LEU A 64 -4.49 10.13 -19.37
N VAL A 65 -3.59 11.07 -19.65
CA VAL A 65 -3.62 11.87 -20.88
C VAL A 65 -3.50 10.97 -22.11
N LEU A 66 -2.58 10.00 -22.11
CA LEU A 66 -2.41 9.06 -23.21
C LEU A 66 -3.69 8.23 -23.44
N ILE A 67 -4.32 7.75 -22.37
CA ILE A 67 -5.59 7.02 -22.45
C ILE A 67 -6.68 7.91 -23.05
N VAL A 68 -6.86 9.13 -22.54
CA VAL A 68 -7.88 10.06 -23.03
C VAL A 68 -7.65 10.38 -24.51
N ARG A 69 -6.40 10.63 -24.90
CA ARG A 69 -6.06 10.89 -26.30
C ARG A 69 -6.35 9.69 -27.19
N TRP A 70 -6.02 8.48 -26.73
CA TRP A 70 -6.30 7.25 -27.47
C TRP A 70 -7.80 7.06 -27.68
N VAL A 71 -8.59 7.27 -26.62
CA VAL A 71 -10.05 7.20 -26.66
C VAL A 71 -10.68 8.25 -27.58
N LEU A 72 -10.15 9.48 -27.61
CA LEU A 72 -10.66 10.53 -28.49
C LEU A 72 -10.22 10.38 -29.95
N SER A 73 -9.13 9.66 -30.20
CA SER A 73 -8.62 9.40 -31.54
C SER A 73 -9.20 8.15 -32.21
N GLY A 74 -9.90 7.31 -31.43
CA GLY A 74 -10.68 6.18 -31.93
C GLY A 74 -12.12 6.58 -32.18
#